data_AF-A0A3M7HWH2-F1
#
_entry.id   AF-A0A3M7HWH2-F1
#
_cell.length_a   1.000
_cell.length_b   1.000
_cell.length_c   1.000
_cell.angle_alpha   90.00
_cell.angle_beta   90.00
_cell.angle_gamma   90.00
#
_symmetry.space_group_name_H-M   'P 1'
#
loop_
_entity.id
_entity.type
_entity.pdbx_description
1 polymer ?
#
loop_
_entity_poly.entity_id
_entity_poly.type
_entity_poly.pdbx_seq_one_letter_code
_entity_poly.pdbx_strand_id
1 'polypeptide(L)'
;MAAAKKMFAPPSSSLLSSFTTRICLPLGLRSALQGLSLSHPRTSITSTQSSTRSFHSTPQTQDWLSPKAGESSKSRKGRPRVPTGGSTRGTTLVWGDYGLRLKDHDRRVSAQQLKIADQTIRQRLRGMKYRLYHRVCANIGVYTSGNDQRMGKGKGSFDYWACRPHVSKILFELKGDVHEAVVRDAMRLAGNKLPGLYEFVRKGDPPVMGITKIGTNGMTEEMLRRPRLGKDAPPNNIEGTARRLPGTTPV
;
A
#
# COMPACT_ATOMS: atom_id res chain seq x y z
N MET A 1 -47.70 7.19 -28.97
CA MET A 1 -46.91 6.73 -30.12
C MET A 1 -45.77 5.87 -29.60
N ALA A 2 -45.81 4.59 -29.92
CA ALA A 2 -44.87 3.56 -29.48
C ALA A 2 -43.62 3.56 -30.39
N ALA A 3 -42.43 3.35 -29.82
CA ALA A 3 -41.23 3.06 -30.60
C ALA A 3 -40.32 2.07 -29.84
N ALA A 4 -40.55 0.81 -30.19
CA ALA A 4 -39.74 -0.41 -30.16
C ALA A 4 -38.34 -0.41 -29.51
N LYS A 5 -38.18 -1.31 -28.53
CA LYS A 5 -36.94 -1.99 -28.14
C LYS A 5 -36.40 -2.82 -29.33
N LYS A 6 -35.15 -2.59 -29.75
CA LYS A 6 -34.39 -3.54 -30.59
C LYS A 6 -33.59 -4.47 -29.69
N MET A 7 -34.02 -5.73 -29.61
CA MET A 7 -33.23 -6.84 -29.11
C MET A 7 -32.29 -7.33 -30.22
N PHE A 8 -31.02 -7.57 -29.90
CA PHE A 8 -30.07 -8.20 -30.81
C PHE A 8 -29.73 -9.58 -30.24
N ALA A 9 -30.17 -10.62 -30.94
CA ALA A 9 -29.86 -12.02 -30.65
C ALA A 9 -28.62 -12.45 -31.47
N PRO A 10 -27.77 -13.36 -30.95
CA PRO A 10 -26.64 -13.90 -31.70
C PRO A 10 -27.05 -15.08 -32.61
N PRO A 11 -26.40 -15.27 -33.78
CA PRO A 11 -26.67 -16.41 -34.64
C PRO A 11 -25.97 -17.69 -34.15
N SER A 12 -26.73 -18.77 -34.13
CA SER A 12 -26.31 -20.16 -34.06
C SER A 12 -25.95 -20.70 -35.45
N SER A 13 -24.83 -21.42 -35.59
CA SER A 13 -24.76 -22.62 -36.44
C SER A 13 -23.44 -23.37 -36.25
N SER A 14 -23.61 -24.66 -35.94
CA SER A 14 -22.71 -25.82 -35.98
C SER A 14 -21.69 -25.89 -37.11
N LEU A 15 -20.57 -26.59 -36.90
CA LEU A 15 -20.11 -27.71 -37.74
C LEU A 15 -19.05 -28.56 -37.00
N LEU A 16 -19.09 -29.86 -37.30
CA LEU A 16 -18.37 -30.97 -36.69
C LEU A 16 -16.86 -30.97 -37.01
N SER A 17 -16.02 -31.52 -36.11
CA SER A 17 -15.27 -32.75 -36.42
C SER A 17 -14.58 -33.33 -35.18
N SER A 18 -14.70 -34.64 -35.11
CA SER A 18 -14.10 -35.60 -34.19
C SER A 18 -12.57 -35.59 -34.28
N PHE A 19 -11.86 -35.93 -33.20
CA PHE A 19 -10.86 -37.01 -33.18
C PHE A 19 -10.45 -37.30 -31.73
N THR A 20 -10.75 -38.53 -31.32
CA THR A 20 -10.43 -39.15 -30.04
C THR A 20 -9.13 -39.90 -30.16
N THR A 21 -8.16 -39.66 -29.27
CA THR A 21 -7.18 -40.69 -28.88
C THR A 21 -6.89 -40.60 -27.39
N ARG A 22 -7.48 -41.54 -26.65
CA ARG A 22 -7.03 -41.92 -25.31
C ARG A 22 -5.96 -42.99 -25.47
N ILE A 23 -4.75 -42.76 -24.96
CA ILE A 23 -3.77 -43.82 -24.76
C ILE A 23 -3.82 -44.21 -23.29
N CYS A 24 -4.26 -45.45 -23.08
CA CYS A 24 -4.27 -46.19 -21.84
C CYS A 24 -3.10 -47.17 -21.89
N LEU A 25 -2.28 -47.26 -20.83
CA LEU A 25 -1.39 -48.41 -20.63
C LEU A 25 -1.47 -48.87 -19.16
N PRO A 26 -1.41 -50.19 -18.91
CA PRO A 26 -2.01 -50.81 -17.74
C PRO A 26 -1.01 -51.09 -16.60
N LEU A 27 -1.56 -51.27 -15.39
CA LEU A 27 -0.91 -51.89 -14.23
C LEU A 27 -0.95 -53.43 -14.31
N GLY A 28 0.09 -54.09 -13.79
CA GLY A 28 0.08 -55.51 -13.39
C GLY A 28 1.50 -56.10 -13.29
N LEU A 29 2.21 -56.11 -12.16
CA LEU A 29 2.18 -57.00 -10.97
C LEU A 29 2.97 -58.34 -11.11
N ARG A 30 3.91 -58.56 -10.16
CA ARG A 30 4.54 -59.83 -9.69
C ARG A 30 5.61 -60.47 -10.61
N SER A 31 6.58 -61.26 -10.17
CA SER A 31 7.43 -61.40 -8.97
C SER A 31 8.36 -62.61 -9.23
N ALA A 32 9.57 -62.60 -8.65
CA ALA A 32 10.32 -63.75 -8.12
C ALA A 32 11.64 -64.18 -8.80
N LEU A 33 12.57 -64.53 -7.89
CA LEU A 33 13.76 -65.39 -7.96
C LEU A 33 15.16 -64.73 -8.00
N GLN A 34 15.72 -64.72 -6.79
CA GLN A 34 17.10 -64.94 -6.32
C GLN A 34 18.20 -65.28 -7.34
N GLY A 35 19.38 -64.68 -7.12
CA GLY A 35 20.65 -65.10 -7.72
C GLY A 35 21.84 -64.21 -7.38
N LEU A 36 22.48 -64.51 -6.24
CA LEU A 36 23.91 -64.37 -5.90
C LEU A 36 24.83 -63.31 -6.59
N SER A 37 25.47 -62.52 -5.71
CA SER A 37 26.92 -62.23 -5.67
C SER A 37 27.50 -60.91 -6.22
N LEU A 38 28.32 -60.31 -5.34
CA LEU A 38 29.57 -59.56 -5.55
C LEU A 38 29.52 -58.10 -6.09
N SER A 39 29.69 -57.20 -5.11
CA SER A 39 30.59 -56.03 -5.09
C SER A 39 30.77 -55.23 -6.37
N HIS A 40 30.07 -54.09 -6.48
CA HIS A 40 30.50 -52.96 -7.30
C HIS A 40 30.33 -51.64 -6.51
N PRO A 41 31.31 -50.72 -6.57
CA PRO A 41 31.36 -49.55 -5.71
C PRO A 41 30.22 -48.57 -6.03
N ARG A 42 29.46 -48.23 -4.99
CA ARG A 42 28.46 -47.17 -5.01
C ARG A 42 29.19 -45.81 -5.08
N THR A 43 29.41 -45.31 -6.29
CA THR A 43 29.67 -43.87 -6.48
C THR A 43 28.36 -43.13 -6.24
N SER A 44 28.13 -42.72 -4.99
CA SER A 44 27.10 -41.76 -4.65
C SER A 44 27.46 -40.42 -5.31
N ILE A 45 26.80 -40.09 -6.42
CA ILE A 45 26.73 -38.72 -6.91
C ILE A 45 25.77 -37.99 -5.96
N THR A 46 26.27 -37.65 -4.77
CA THR A 46 25.73 -36.53 -4.01
C THR A 46 26.06 -35.31 -4.85
N SER A 47 25.13 -34.84 -5.68
CA SER A 47 25.17 -33.47 -6.15
C SER A 47 24.94 -32.60 -4.91
N THR A 48 26.00 -32.36 -4.15
CA THR A 48 26.07 -31.22 -3.27
C THR A 48 25.83 -30.03 -4.19
N GLN A 49 24.61 -29.49 -4.18
CA GLN A 49 24.38 -28.16 -4.72
C GLN A 49 25.27 -27.27 -3.86
N SER A 50 26.47 -27.01 -4.36
CA SER A 50 27.34 -26.00 -3.80
C SER A 50 26.52 -24.74 -3.82
N SER A 51 26.16 -24.27 -2.62
CA SER A 51 25.64 -22.92 -2.47
C SER A 51 26.80 -21.99 -2.79
N THR A 52 27.07 -21.80 -4.08
CA THR A 52 27.90 -20.74 -4.56
C THR A 52 27.15 -19.46 -4.20
N ARG A 53 27.51 -18.89 -3.05
CA ARG A 53 27.20 -17.48 -2.78
C ARG A 53 27.82 -16.71 -3.92
N SER A 54 26.99 -16.25 -4.85
CA SER A 54 27.39 -15.27 -5.85
C SER A 54 27.89 -14.05 -5.09
N PHE A 55 29.22 -13.86 -5.08
CA PHE A 55 29.84 -12.64 -4.60
C PHE A 55 29.43 -11.52 -5.56
N HIS A 56 28.32 -10.86 -5.25
CA HIS A 56 27.93 -9.65 -5.94
C HIS A 56 28.70 -8.50 -5.30
N SER A 57 29.65 -7.92 -6.03
CA SER A 57 30.42 -6.73 -5.62
C SER A 57 29.58 -5.46 -5.59
N THR A 58 28.38 -5.52 -6.14
CA THR A 58 27.41 -4.45 -6.20
C THR A 58 26.68 -4.36 -4.85
N PRO A 59 26.83 -3.23 -4.10
CA PRO A 59 26.11 -3.06 -2.85
C PRO A 59 24.60 -3.04 -3.15
N GLN A 60 23.81 -3.82 -2.43
CA GLN A 60 22.35 -3.74 -2.53
C GLN A 60 21.93 -2.29 -2.31
N THR A 61 21.28 -1.70 -3.32
CA THR A 61 20.73 -0.35 -3.24
C THR A 61 19.74 -0.33 -2.09
N GLN A 62 20.00 0.52 -1.09
CA GLN A 62 19.12 0.64 0.08
C GLN A 62 17.79 1.21 -0.39
N ASP A 63 16.72 0.44 -0.23
CA ASP A 63 15.37 0.84 -0.59
C ASP A 63 14.58 1.21 0.67
N TRP A 64 13.79 2.28 0.61
CA TRP A 64 12.93 2.70 1.72
C TRP A 64 11.68 1.82 1.86
N LEU A 65 11.43 0.99 0.85
CA LEU A 65 10.33 0.02 0.78
C LEU A 65 10.68 -1.35 1.40
N SER A 66 11.94 -1.57 1.79
CA SER A 66 12.36 -2.80 2.48
C SER A 66 13.50 -2.51 3.48
N PRO A 67 13.44 -3.06 4.71
CA PRO A 67 14.50 -2.87 5.69
C PRO A 67 15.75 -3.67 5.32
N LYS A 68 16.93 -3.05 5.51
CA LYS A 68 18.24 -3.62 5.17
C LYS A 68 18.50 -5.00 5.80
N ALA A 69 18.11 -5.20 7.06
CA ALA A 69 18.40 -6.42 7.81
C ALA A 69 17.24 -7.44 7.81
N GLY A 70 16.14 -7.16 7.11
CA GLY A 70 14.91 -7.95 7.22
C GLY A 70 14.33 -7.97 8.64
N GLU A 71 13.40 -8.89 8.90
CA GLU A 71 12.86 -9.16 10.25
C GLU A 71 13.46 -10.45 10.81
N SER A 72 13.97 -10.42 12.05
CA SER A 72 14.51 -11.61 12.74
C SER A 72 13.41 -12.58 13.18
N SER A 73 12.20 -12.09 13.44
CA SER A 73 11.04 -12.89 13.83
C SER A 73 9.78 -12.30 13.21
N LYS A 74 8.77 -13.13 12.96
CA LYS A 74 7.56 -12.72 12.22
C LYS A 74 6.78 -11.66 13.00
N SER A 75 6.67 -10.43 12.48
CA SER A 75 5.90 -9.32 13.10
C SER A 75 4.41 -9.59 13.36
N ARG A 76 3.90 -9.29 14.57
CA ARG A 76 2.46 -9.34 14.88
C ARG A 76 1.70 -8.29 14.06
N LYS A 77 0.39 -8.50 13.84
CA LYS A 77 -0.46 -7.59 13.03
C LYS A 77 -0.41 -6.14 13.54
N GLY A 78 -0.49 -5.94 14.86
CA GLY A 78 -0.49 -4.62 15.50
C GLY A 78 -1.68 -3.73 15.08
N ARG A 79 -1.63 -2.45 15.45
CA ARG A 79 -2.55 -1.39 15.00
C ARG A 79 -1.74 -0.13 14.68
N PRO A 80 -2.20 0.73 13.76
CA PRO A 80 -1.59 2.04 13.59
C PRO A 80 -1.72 2.88 14.87
N ARG A 81 -0.85 3.87 15.03
CA ARG A 81 -0.83 4.74 16.20
C ARG A 81 -1.93 5.79 16.09
N VAL A 82 -2.76 5.93 17.11
CA VAL A 82 -3.75 7.02 17.24
C VAL A 82 -3.25 8.02 18.30
N PRO A 83 -2.84 9.24 17.92
CA PRO A 83 -2.26 10.20 18.86
C PRO A 83 -3.33 10.93 19.68
N THR A 84 -3.80 10.32 20.79
CA THR A 84 -4.77 10.95 21.69
C THR A 84 -4.16 12.12 22.49
N GLY A 85 -2.86 12.05 22.83
CA GLY A 85 -2.16 13.09 23.59
C GLY A 85 -1.74 14.33 22.78
N GLY A 86 -2.43 14.63 21.68
CA GLY A 86 -2.18 15.87 20.93
C GLY A 86 -0.89 15.91 20.10
N SER A 87 -0.40 14.78 19.62
CA SER A 87 0.88 14.75 18.89
C SER A 87 0.78 15.32 17.47
N THR A 88 1.59 16.32 17.16
CA THR A 88 1.71 16.95 15.83
C THR A 88 2.84 16.38 14.97
N ARG A 89 3.56 15.35 15.47
CA ARG A 89 4.76 14.81 14.81
C ARG A 89 4.43 14.23 13.44
N GLY A 90 5.15 14.71 12.42
CA GLY A 90 5.03 14.24 11.04
C GLY A 90 3.78 14.74 10.31
N THR A 91 3.09 15.75 10.85
CA THR A 91 1.93 16.40 10.20
C THR A 91 2.29 17.66 9.42
N THR A 92 3.53 18.15 9.59
CA THR A 92 4.11 19.32 8.94
C THR A 92 5.24 18.95 7.97
N LEU A 93 5.37 19.76 6.92
CA LEU A 93 6.45 19.67 5.94
C LEU A 93 7.77 20.09 6.57
N VAL A 94 8.83 19.31 6.35
CA VAL A 94 10.15 19.58 6.95
C VAL A 94 11.20 19.88 5.89
N TRP A 95 11.26 19.09 4.81
CA TRP A 95 12.30 19.19 3.78
C TRP A 95 11.81 19.86 2.50
N GLY A 96 10.61 19.49 2.05
CA GLY A 96 9.99 19.99 0.82
C GLY A 96 9.15 21.25 0.99
N ASP A 97 8.76 21.81 -0.16
CA ASP A 97 7.88 22.98 -0.26
C ASP A 97 6.41 22.56 -0.38
N TYR A 98 6.18 21.36 -0.95
CA TYR A 98 4.85 20.76 -1.11
C TYR A 98 4.83 19.33 -0.58
N GLY A 99 3.66 18.79 -0.27
CA GLY A 99 3.53 17.37 0.03
C GLY A 99 2.13 16.79 0.03
N LEU A 100 2.10 15.48 0.27
CA LEU A 100 0.89 14.66 0.32
C LEU A 100 0.65 14.17 1.74
N ARG A 101 -0.45 14.61 2.35
CA ARG A 101 -0.85 14.27 3.72
C ARG A 101 -2.08 13.37 3.74
N LEU A 102 -2.10 12.36 4.60
CA LEU A 102 -3.27 11.52 4.81
C LEU A 102 -4.35 12.33 5.53
N LYS A 103 -5.50 12.57 4.90
CA LYS A 103 -6.62 13.33 5.48
C LYS A 103 -7.63 12.43 6.21
N ASP A 104 -7.75 11.21 5.74
CA ASP A 104 -8.71 10.20 6.21
C ASP A 104 -8.21 9.48 7.48
N HIS A 105 -8.80 8.32 7.79
CA HIS A 105 -8.43 7.42 8.87
C HIS A 105 -7.05 6.75 8.68
N ASP A 106 -6.47 6.36 9.82
CA ASP A 106 -5.26 5.57 9.86
C ASP A 106 -5.46 4.19 9.21
N ARG A 107 -4.42 3.71 8.55
CA ARG A 107 -4.47 2.47 7.77
C ARG A 107 -3.08 1.90 7.62
N ARG A 108 -3.02 0.64 7.18
CA ARG A 108 -1.78 0.01 6.77
C ARG A 108 -1.64 0.17 5.26
N VAL A 109 -0.52 0.74 4.80
CA VAL A 109 -0.22 0.95 3.38
C VAL A 109 0.89 -0.01 2.97
N SER A 110 0.72 -0.72 1.86
CA SER A 110 1.72 -1.67 1.38
C SER A 110 2.88 -0.96 0.66
N ALA A 111 4.05 -1.58 0.66
CA ALA A 111 5.21 -1.10 -0.09
C ALA A 111 4.92 -0.95 -1.58
N GLN A 112 4.13 -1.86 -2.16
CA GLN A 112 3.73 -1.77 -3.57
C GLN A 112 2.87 -0.53 -3.85
N GLN A 113 1.91 -0.21 -2.98
CA GLN A 113 1.08 0.99 -3.13
C GLN A 113 1.93 2.27 -3.04
N LEU A 114 2.86 2.31 -2.09
CA LEU A 114 3.82 3.40 -1.94
C LEU A 114 4.70 3.57 -3.19
N LYS A 115 5.18 2.46 -3.77
CA LYS A 115 5.94 2.45 -5.02
C LYS A 115 5.14 2.99 -6.20
N ILE A 116 3.88 2.56 -6.33
CA ILE A 116 2.98 3.03 -7.39
C ILE A 116 2.74 4.54 -7.25
N ALA A 117 2.53 5.03 -6.03
CA ALA A 117 2.36 6.45 -5.77
C ALA A 117 3.63 7.25 -6.11
N ASP A 118 4.81 6.78 -5.68
CA ASP A 118 6.10 7.38 -6.02
C ASP A 118 6.31 7.45 -7.54
N GLN A 119 6.11 6.33 -8.24
CA GLN A 119 6.22 6.26 -9.69
C GLN A 119 5.22 7.19 -10.38
N THR A 120 4.00 7.33 -9.85
CA THR A 120 2.98 8.24 -10.40
C THR A 120 3.43 9.69 -10.32
N ILE A 121 3.98 10.11 -9.18
CA ILE A 121 4.56 11.46 -9.01
C ILE A 121 5.71 11.65 -10.00
N ARG A 122 6.64 10.69 -10.05
CA ARG A 122 7.79 10.76 -10.94
C ARG A 122 7.38 10.86 -12.40
N GLN A 123 6.39 10.07 -12.81
CA GLN A 123 5.86 10.04 -14.17
C GLN A 123 5.22 11.38 -14.56
N ARG A 124 4.45 11.99 -13.66
CA ARG A 124 3.78 13.27 -13.95
C ARG A 124 4.75 14.45 -14.04
N LEU A 125 5.87 14.37 -13.33
CA LEU A 125 6.91 15.41 -13.26
C LEU A 125 8.15 15.08 -14.12
N ARG A 126 8.03 14.17 -15.08
CA ARG A 126 9.14 13.81 -15.98
C ARG A 126 9.66 15.05 -16.70
N GLY A 127 10.99 15.19 -16.75
CA GLY A 127 11.67 16.32 -17.38
C GLY A 127 11.80 17.57 -16.52
N MET A 128 11.19 17.60 -15.32
CA MET A 128 11.28 18.75 -14.40
C MET A 128 12.41 18.56 -13.38
N LYS A 129 12.96 19.66 -12.88
CA LYS A 129 13.98 19.65 -11.83
C LYS A 129 13.32 19.64 -10.46
N TYR A 130 13.22 18.47 -9.85
CA TYR A 130 12.67 18.31 -8.50
C TYR A 130 13.42 17.22 -7.71
N ARG A 131 13.24 17.27 -6.39
CA ARG A 131 13.66 16.25 -5.44
C ARG A 131 12.44 15.79 -4.65
N LEU A 132 12.19 14.49 -4.69
CA LEU A 132 11.12 13.82 -3.95
C LEU A 132 11.70 13.21 -2.67
N TYR A 133 11.05 13.46 -1.54
CA TYR A 133 11.40 12.90 -0.24
C TYR A 133 10.30 11.97 0.26
N HIS A 134 10.74 10.86 0.86
CA HIS A 134 9.87 9.85 1.49
C HIS A 134 9.87 10.06 2.99
N ARG A 135 8.72 10.41 3.57
CA ARG A 135 8.58 10.63 5.04
C ARG A 135 8.24 9.35 5.80
N VAL A 136 7.82 8.31 5.08
CA VAL A 136 7.46 7.00 5.63
C VAL A 136 8.34 5.93 5.02
N CYS A 137 8.64 4.88 5.76
CA CYS A 137 9.32 3.68 5.27
C CYS A 137 8.46 2.43 5.55
N ALA A 138 8.60 1.41 4.71
CA ALA A 138 7.90 0.14 4.89
C ALA A 138 8.74 -0.79 5.77
N ASN A 139 8.57 -0.66 7.08
CA ASN A 139 9.39 -1.32 8.08
C ASN A 139 8.71 -2.54 8.76
N ILE A 140 7.49 -2.89 8.36
CA ILE A 140 6.71 -3.96 8.99
C ILE A 140 6.47 -5.08 8.00
N GLY A 141 6.86 -6.30 8.35
CA GLY A 141 6.57 -7.51 7.60
C GLY A 141 5.12 -7.94 7.80
N VAL A 142 4.40 -8.12 6.68
CA VAL A 142 3.07 -8.72 6.66
C VAL A 142 3.22 -10.20 6.29
N TYR A 143 2.58 -11.06 7.09
CA TYR A 143 2.59 -12.50 6.91
C TYR A 143 1.16 -12.98 6.71
N THR A 144 0.90 -13.68 5.62
CA THR A 144 -0.43 -14.11 5.20
C THR A 144 -0.44 -15.63 5.13
N SER A 145 -1.43 -16.27 5.74
CA SER A 145 -1.69 -17.71 5.51
C SER A 145 -2.39 -17.86 4.17
N GLY A 146 -2.08 -18.92 3.42
CA GLY A 146 -2.75 -19.20 2.15
C GLY A 146 -4.27 -19.33 2.34
N ASN A 147 -5.04 -18.79 1.41
CA ASN A 147 -6.50 -18.79 1.48
C ASN A 147 -7.09 -20.21 1.54
N ASP A 148 -6.41 -21.19 0.95
CA ASP A 148 -6.85 -22.58 0.90
C ASP A 148 -6.59 -23.35 2.20
N GLN A 149 -5.79 -22.80 3.12
CA GLN A 149 -5.41 -23.47 4.36
C GLN A 149 -6.42 -23.21 5.47
N ARG A 150 -6.81 -24.26 6.21
CA ARG A 150 -7.66 -24.14 7.40
C ARG A 150 -6.93 -23.45 8.55
N MET A 151 -7.72 -22.85 9.45
CA MET A 151 -7.23 -22.19 10.66
C MET A 151 -6.47 -23.16 11.58
N GLY A 152 -5.47 -22.66 12.33
CA GLY A 152 -4.83 -23.41 13.42
C GLY A 152 -3.42 -23.97 13.16
N LYS A 153 -2.85 -23.84 11.96
CA LYS A 153 -1.52 -24.40 11.63
C LYS A 153 -0.33 -23.44 11.86
N GLY A 154 -0.48 -22.52 12.82
CA GLY A 154 0.51 -21.47 13.08
C GLY A 154 0.44 -20.31 12.09
N LYS A 155 1.53 -19.54 12.00
CA LYS A 155 1.59 -18.27 11.25
C LYS A 155 2.12 -18.47 9.83
N GLY A 156 1.48 -17.81 8.86
CA GLY A 156 1.82 -17.87 7.43
C GLY A 156 3.23 -17.42 7.04
N SER A 157 3.51 -17.47 5.74
CA SER A 157 4.76 -17.02 5.12
C SER A 157 4.78 -15.49 4.99
N PHE A 158 5.97 -14.93 4.76
CA PHE A 158 6.13 -13.51 4.45
C PHE A 158 5.44 -13.18 3.12
N ASP A 159 4.77 -12.04 3.06
CA ASP A 159 3.99 -11.59 1.91
C ASP A 159 4.59 -10.27 1.36
N TYR A 160 4.48 -9.17 2.13
CA TYR A 160 5.02 -7.87 1.74
C TYR A 160 5.39 -6.99 2.93
N TRP A 161 6.21 -5.96 2.66
CA TRP A 161 6.50 -4.89 3.59
C TRP A 161 5.40 -3.83 3.58
N ALA A 162 5.08 -3.30 4.76
CA ALA A 162 4.05 -2.28 4.92
C ALA A 162 4.49 -1.19 5.89
N CYS A 163 3.80 -0.06 5.85
CA CYS A 163 3.91 1.00 6.84
C CYS A 163 2.55 1.27 7.50
N ARG A 164 2.58 1.85 8.70
CA ARG A 164 1.39 2.27 9.46
C ARG A 164 1.39 3.79 9.63
N PRO A 165 0.97 4.58 8.63
CA PRO A 165 0.77 6.00 8.80
C PRO A 165 -0.38 6.25 9.79
N HIS A 166 -0.18 7.20 10.70
CA HIS A 166 -1.23 7.75 11.53
C HIS A 166 -1.99 8.85 10.77
N VAL A 167 -3.16 9.24 11.28
CA VAL A 167 -3.98 10.32 10.70
C VAL A 167 -3.16 11.60 10.56
N SER A 168 -3.37 12.34 9.47
CA SER A 168 -2.66 13.61 9.18
C SER A 168 -1.16 13.47 9.00
N LYS A 169 -0.62 12.27 8.81
CA LYS A 169 0.80 12.08 8.52
C LYS A 169 1.11 12.42 7.06
N ILE A 170 2.25 13.07 6.84
CA ILE A 170 2.79 13.31 5.49
C ILE A 170 3.53 12.06 5.00
N LEU A 171 3.27 11.68 3.75
CA LEU A 171 3.89 10.51 3.11
C LEU A 171 5.04 10.94 2.19
N PHE A 172 4.80 11.93 1.34
CA PHE A 172 5.74 12.43 0.35
C PHE A 172 5.90 13.94 0.47
N GLU A 173 7.12 14.43 0.26
CA GLU A 173 7.41 15.85 0.10
C GLU A 173 8.16 16.10 -1.19
N LEU A 174 7.94 17.26 -1.79
CA LEU A 174 8.60 17.67 -3.01
C LEU A 174 9.25 19.03 -2.82
N LYS A 175 10.50 19.14 -3.24
CA LYS A 175 11.25 20.39 -3.37
C LYS A 175 11.70 20.56 -4.80
N GLY A 176 11.50 21.71 -5.41
CA GLY A 176 11.95 21.94 -6.78
C GLY A 176 11.32 23.18 -7.40
N ASP A 177 11.90 23.60 -8.52
CA ASP A 177 11.38 24.70 -9.32
C ASP A 177 10.26 24.17 -10.23
N VAL A 178 9.08 23.99 -9.63
CA VAL A 178 7.89 23.46 -10.30
C VAL A 178 6.67 24.27 -9.86
N HIS A 179 5.85 24.68 -10.82
CA HIS A 179 4.62 25.42 -10.56
C HIS A 179 3.63 24.61 -9.70
N GLU A 180 3.02 25.26 -8.70
CA GLU A 180 2.16 24.61 -7.70
C GLU A 180 1.04 23.76 -8.33
N ALA A 181 0.39 24.26 -9.39
CA ALA A 181 -0.71 23.54 -10.04
C ALA A 181 -0.29 22.18 -10.61
N VAL A 182 0.95 22.08 -11.12
CA VAL A 182 1.50 20.83 -11.67
C VAL A 182 1.78 19.85 -10.52
N VAL A 183 2.37 20.32 -9.43
CA VAL A 183 2.63 19.51 -8.24
C VAL A 183 1.31 19.01 -7.63
N ARG A 184 0.31 19.89 -7.54
CA ARG A 184 -1.02 19.55 -7.03
C ARG A 184 -1.67 18.43 -7.85
N ASP A 185 -1.55 18.48 -9.18
CA ASP A 185 -2.04 17.42 -10.06
C ASP A 185 -1.29 16.10 -9.86
N ALA A 186 0.05 16.14 -9.76
CA ALA A 186 0.86 14.96 -9.48
C ALA A 186 0.50 14.30 -8.14
N MET A 187 0.34 15.11 -7.09
CA MET A 187 -0.03 14.65 -5.75
C MET A 187 -1.46 14.09 -5.71
N ARG A 188 -2.40 14.68 -6.46
CA ARG A 188 -3.76 14.18 -6.62
C ARG A 188 -3.77 12.79 -7.29
N LEU A 189 -3.04 12.63 -8.39
CA LEU A 189 -2.92 11.35 -9.09
C LEU A 189 -2.33 10.27 -8.18
N ALA A 190 -1.30 10.61 -7.41
CA ALA A 190 -0.69 9.70 -6.44
C ALA A 190 -1.65 9.32 -5.31
N GLY A 191 -2.39 10.30 -4.75
CA GLY A 191 -3.41 10.09 -3.74
C GLY A 191 -4.48 9.10 -4.19
N ASN A 192 -4.92 9.17 -5.46
CA ASN A 192 -5.90 8.23 -6.03
C ASN A 192 -5.38 6.80 -6.17
N LYS A 193 -4.06 6.57 -6.16
CA LYS A 193 -3.45 5.23 -6.20
C LYS A 193 -3.18 4.66 -4.82
N LEU A 194 -3.23 5.49 -3.79
CA LEU A 194 -3.09 5.08 -2.40
C LEU A 194 -4.45 4.75 -1.79
N PRO A 195 -4.50 3.87 -0.78
CA PRO A 195 -5.72 3.66 -0.03
C PRO A 195 -6.02 4.88 0.85
N GLY A 196 -7.25 5.38 0.84
CA GLY A 196 -7.71 6.51 1.66
C GLY A 196 -7.74 7.85 0.94
N LEU A 197 -8.16 8.90 1.65
CA LEU A 197 -8.20 10.26 1.13
C LEU A 197 -6.97 11.05 1.57
N TYR A 198 -6.38 11.75 0.61
CA TYR A 198 -5.17 12.55 0.82
C TYR A 198 -5.45 14.01 0.50
N GLU A 199 -4.72 14.90 1.15
CA GLU A 199 -4.74 16.33 0.87
C GLU A 199 -3.36 16.83 0.45
N PHE A 200 -3.38 17.83 -0.41
CA PHE A 200 -2.20 18.60 -0.79
C PHE A 200 -1.87 19.62 0.32
N VAL A 201 -0.60 19.75 0.67
CA VAL A 201 -0.11 20.62 1.74
C VAL A 201 1.04 21.47 1.21
N ARG A 202 1.10 22.73 1.66
CA ARG A 202 2.19 23.68 1.37
C ARG A 202 3.03 23.91 2.62
N LYS A 203 4.29 24.26 2.41
CA LYS A 203 5.18 24.63 3.51
C LYS A 203 4.66 25.89 4.20
N GLY A 204 4.61 25.87 5.52
CA GLY A 204 3.98 26.91 6.32
C GLY A 204 2.51 26.63 6.66
N ASP A 205 1.86 25.65 6.01
CA ASP A 205 0.55 25.19 6.48
C ASP A 205 0.68 24.64 7.92
N PRO A 206 -0.31 24.90 8.77
CA PRO A 206 -0.18 24.57 10.19
C PRO A 206 -0.14 23.07 10.46
N PRO A 207 0.46 22.68 11.62
CA PRO A 207 0.39 21.31 12.10
C PRO A 207 -1.05 20.89 12.37
N VAL A 208 -1.28 19.58 12.30
CA VAL A 208 -2.58 18.98 12.60
C VAL A 208 -2.46 18.14 13.86
N MET A 209 -3.37 18.38 14.79
CA MET A 209 -3.53 17.58 15.99
C MET A 209 -4.71 16.63 15.81
N GLY A 210 -4.40 15.36 15.54
CA GLY A 210 -5.41 14.39 15.13
C GLY A 210 -6.04 14.80 13.79
N ILE A 211 -7.28 15.28 13.84
CA ILE A 211 -8.03 15.79 12.68
C ILE A 211 -8.09 17.32 12.62
N THR A 212 -7.73 18.01 13.71
CA THR A 212 -7.91 19.47 13.84
C THR A 212 -6.63 20.19 13.40
N LYS A 213 -6.74 21.09 12.42
CA LYS A 213 -5.63 21.99 12.02
C LYS A 213 -5.47 23.07 13.08
N ILE A 214 -4.27 23.21 13.64
CA ILE A 214 -3.95 24.24 14.62
C ILE A 214 -3.86 25.60 13.89
N GLY A 215 -4.30 26.70 14.47
CA GLY A 215 -4.09 28.05 13.94
C GLY A 215 -4.99 28.51 12.78
N THR A 216 -5.56 27.63 11.95
CA THR A 216 -6.40 28.06 10.79
C THR A 216 -7.69 28.77 11.20
N ASN A 217 -8.30 28.35 12.31
CA ASN A 217 -9.53 28.94 12.82
C ASN A 217 -9.31 29.69 14.14
N GLY A 218 -8.08 30.08 14.50
CA GLY A 218 -7.77 30.55 15.85
C GLY A 218 -7.71 29.45 16.92
N MET A 219 -7.82 28.18 16.51
CA MET A 219 -7.71 27.04 17.42
C MET A 219 -6.26 26.82 17.83
N THR A 220 -5.92 27.08 19.10
CA THR A 220 -4.57 26.85 19.62
C THR A 220 -4.42 25.45 20.19
N GLU A 221 -3.18 24.96 20.28
CA GLU A 221 -2.86 23.70 20.94
C GLU A 221 -3.31 23.68 22.41
N GLU A 222 -3.12 24.80 23.11
CA GLU A 222 -3.55 24.94 24.50
C GLU A 222 -5.06 24.79 24.65
N MET A 223 -5.84 25.39 23.75
CA MET A 223 -7.30 25.26 23.75
C MET A 223 -7.74 23.81 23.58
N LEU A 224 -7.06 23.02 22.74
CA LEU A 224 -7.37 21.60 22.53
C LEU A 224 -7.06 20.73 23.75
N ARG A 225 -6.11 21.15 24.59
CA ARG A 225 -5.74 20.43 25.81
C ARG A 225 -6.61 20.79 27.03
N ARG A 226 -7.34 21.90 26.98
CA ARG A 226 -8.23 22.31 28.07
C ARG A 226 -9.40 21.32 28.20
N PRO A 227 -9.79 20.90 29.41
CA PRO A 227 -10.94 20.02 29.61
C PRO A 227 -12.28 20.62 29.15
N ARG A 228 -12.40 21.95 29.21
CA ARG A 228 -13.58 22.68 28.78
C ARG A 228 -13.17 23.73 27.76
N LEU A 229 -13.87 23.76 26.63
CA LEU A 229 -13.68 24.75 25.59
C LEU A 229 -14.34 26.06 26.07
N GLY A 230 -13.55 27.12 26.23
CA GLY A 230 -14.01 28.43 26.69
C GLY A 230 -14.85 29.16 25.64
N LYS A 231 -15.48 30.27 26.03
CA LYS A 231 -16.27 31.14 25.11
C LYS A 231 -15.43 31.75 23.99
N ASP A 232 -14.12 31.85 24.21
CA ASP A 232 -13.14 32.40 23.26
C ASP A 232 -12.79 31.42 22.12
N ALA A 233 -13.35 30.21 22.14
CA ALA A 233 -13.14 29.27 21.07
C ALA A 233 -13.85 29.73 19.80
N PRO A 234 -13.20 29.57 18.63
CA PRO A 234 -13.83 29.92 17.38
C PRO A 234 -15.14 29.14 17.22
N PRO A 235 -16.22 29.79 16.77
CA PRO A 235 -17.48 29.09 16.55
C PRO A 235 -17.24 27.96 15.55
N ASN A 236 -17.87 26.81 15.79
CA ASN A 236 -17.91 25.75 14.81
C ASN A 236 -18.38 26.35 13.48
N ASN A 237 -17.77 25.94 12.36
CA ASN A 237 -18.15 26.42 11.03
C ASN A 237 -19.48 25.77 10.60
N ILE A 238 -20.54 26.05 11.37
CA ILE A 238 -21.90 25.55 11.19
C ILE A 238 -22.44 26.09 9.88
N GLU A 239 -22.20 27.36 9.57
CA GLU A 239 -22.61 27.98 8.30
C GLU A 239 -21.95 27.31 7.08
N GLY A 240 -20.65 27.06 7.11
CA GLY A 240 -19.95 26.36 6.02
C GLY A 240 -20.28 24.86 5.95
N THR A 241 -20.81 24.29 7.03
CA THR A 241 -21.36 22.92 7.03
C THR A 241 -22.76 22.94 6.41
N ALA A 242 -23.61 23.88 6.81
CA ALA A 242 -24.95 24.08 6.29
C ALA A 242 -24.94 24.38 4.78
N ARG A 243 -24.02 25.22 4.29
CA ARG A 243 -23.85 25.52 2.86
C ARG A 243 -23.39 24.31 2.02
N ARG A 244 -22.80 23.28 2.64
CA ARG A 244 -22.34 22.06 1.96
C ARG A 244 -23.40 20.97 1.89
N LEU A 245 -24.43 21.04 2.72
CA LEU A 245 -25.57 20.14 2.63
C LEU A 245 -26.41 20.55 1.42
N PRO A 246 -26.84 19.60 0.57
CA PRO A 246 -27.79 19.93 -0.49
C PRO A 246 -29.08 20.48 0.16
N GLY A 247 -29.61 21.58 -0.36
CA GLY A 247 -30.85 22.17 0.16
C GLY A 247 -31.96 21.12 0.11
N THR A 248 -32.59 20.86 1.26
CA THR A 248 -33.80 20.05 1.33
C THR A 248 -34.92 20.84 0.68
N THR A 249 -35.12 20.68 -0.62
CA THR A 249 -36.37 21.11 -1.27
C THR A 249 -37.46 20.14 -0.83
N PRO A 250 -38.47 20.57 -0.05
CA PRO A 250 -39.65 19.75 0.17
C PRO A 250 -40.32 19.51 -1.19
N VAL A 251 -40.60 18.24 -1.48
CA VAL A 251 -41.28 17.77 -2.68
C VAL A 251 -42.77 17.97 -2.53
#